data_AF-Q586R2-F1
#
_entry.id   AF-Q586R2-F1
#
_cell.length_a   1.000
_cell.length_b   1.000
_cell.length_c   1.000
_cell.angle_alpha   90.00
_cell.angle_beta   90.00
_cell.angle_gamma   90.00
#
_symmetry.space_group_name_H-M   'P 1'
#
loop_
_entity.id
_entity.type
_entity.pdbx_description
1 polymer ?
#
loop_
_entity_poly.entity_id
_entity_poly.type
_entity_poly.pdbx_seq_one_letter_code
_entity_poly.pdbx_strand_id
1 'polypeptide(L)'
;MPYPDVYERDYSSLSQPIGFGAFHLVTLVMTGILFCFALFSFFCAMNLISDLAEEFPTRAGKVLRVLVVAVMGAHVFIMVVDRMNFLCSLVSCITNGLYLRALRHFPLLPLLQPFTWFMGFFVLLESVLWLHLLVSLDAPSEVVGYGNMFVFMIMLWLVPTGLILSVEVGPCGISDGLQMLRPPQGTKLPADQSGKRATIVSSLRKYFFSKS
;
A
#
# COMPACT_ATOMS: atom_id res chain seq x y z
N MET A 1 41.51 -53.38 16.19
CA MET A 1 41.33 -52.84 14.83
C MET A 1 40.81 -51.42 14.98
N PRO A 2 41.64 -50.38 14.76
CA PRO A 2 41.17 -49.00 14.77
C PRO A 2 40.34 -48.75 13.51
N TYR A 3 39.16 -48.17 13.71
CA TYR A 3 38.27 -47.74 12.62
C TYR A 3 38.99 -46.61 11.85
N PRO A 4 39.09 -46.66 10.51
CA PRO A 4 39.73 -45.59 9.77
C PRO A 4 38.87 -44.33 9.81
N ASP A 5 39.50 -43.22 10.15
CA ASP A 5 38.93 -41.88 10.30
C ASP A 5 38.54 -41.31 8.92
N VAL A 6 37.41 -41.76 8.34
CA VAL A 6 36.95 -41.35 7.00
C VAL A 6 35.88 -40.26 7.06
N TYR A 7 35.97 -39.29 7.98
CA TYR A 7 34.98 -38.20 8.06
C TYR A 7 35.50 -36.80 8.36
N GLU A 8 36.78 -36.49 8.16
CA GLU A 8 37.21 -35.08 8.03
C GLU A 8 37.16 -34.67 6.56
N ARG A 9 35.94 -34.55 6.03
CA ARG A 9 35.72 -33.84 4.77
C ARG A 9 35.92 -32.36 5.08
N ASP A 10 37.02 -31.81 4.59
CA ASP A 10 37.47 -30.46 4.83
C ASP A 10 36.54 -29.41 4.16
N TYR A 11 35.45 -29.07 4.84
CA TYR A 11 34.47 -28.05 4.41
C TYR A 11 35.06 -26.64 4.40
N SER A 12 36.27 -26.44 4.96
CA SER A 12 36.94 -25.14 4.96
C SER A 12 37.25 -24.66 3.52
N SER A 13 37.47 -25.59 2.59
CA SER A 13 37.70 -25.28 1.18
C SER A 13 36.45 -24.83 0.41
N LEU A 14 35.25 -25.19 0.87
CA LEU A 14 33.98 -24.72 0.27
C LEU A 14 33.60 -23.31 0.78
N SER A 15 34.32 -22.81 1.78
CA SER A 15 34.16 -21.46 2.33
C SER A 15 35.16 -20.46 1.76
N GLN A 16 35.80 -20.77 0.63
CA GLN A 16 36.44 -19.71 -0.15
C GLN A 16 35.33 -18.71 -0.49
N PRO A 17 35.36 -17.46 0.04
CA PRO A 17 34.38 -16.46 -0.34
C PRO A 17 34.53 -16.35 -1.85
N ILE A 18 33.51 -16.79 -2.59
CA ILE A 18 33.48 -16.70 -4.05
C ILE A 18 33.82 -15.25 -4.32
N GLY A 19 35.04 -15.03 -4.82
CA GLY A 19 35.61 -13.69 -4.89
C GLY A 19 34.66 -12.78 -5.64
N PHE A 20 34.78 -11.47 -5.43
CA PHE A 20 34.08 -10.44 -6.20
C PHE A 20 34.38 -10.63 -7.71
N GLY A 21 33.68 -11.58 -8.32
CA GLY A 21 33.92 -12.07 -9.66
C GLY A 21 33.05 -11.30 -10.61
N ALA A 22 33.48 -11.23 -11.87
CA ALA A 22 32.67 -10.64 -12.94
C ALA A 22 31.24 -11.21 -12.96
N PHE A 23 31.07 -12.49 -12.60
CA PHE A 23 29.75 -13.12 -12.46
C PHE A 23 28.86 -12.43 -11.41
N HIS A 24 29.35 -12.21 -10.17
CA HIS A 24 28.55 -11.53 -9.13
C HIS A 24 28.17 -10.11 -9.54
N LEU A 25 29.09 -9.37 -10.16
CA LEU A 25 28.80 -8.02 -10.65
C LEU A 25 27.73 -8.04 -11.75
N VAL A 26 27.86 -8.95 -12.72
CA VAL A 26 26.87 -9.11 -13.81
C VAL A 26 25.52 -9.53 -13.25
N THR A 27 25.46 -10.53 -12.35
CA THR A 27 24.21 -10.97 -11.71
C THR A 27 23.58 -9.86 -10.87
N LEU A 28 24.37 -9.04 -10.17
CA LEU A 28 23.87 -7.89 -9.42
C LEU A 28 23.25 -6.84 -10.36
N VAL A 29 23.93 -6.52 -11.47
CA VAL A 29 23.40 -5.60 -12.49
C VAL A 29 22.12 -6.14 -13.12
N MET A 30 22.08 -7.43 -13.48
CA MET A 30 20.88 -8.07 -14.03
C MET A 30 19.73 -8.06 -13.03
N THR A 31 20.00 -8.34 -11.75
CA THR A 31 19.00 -8.27 -10.68
C THR A 31 18.48 -6.85 -10.51
N GLY A 32 19.35 -5.83 -10.57
CA GLY A 32 18.95 -4.43 -10.54
C GLY A 32 18.05 -4.02 -11.71
N ILE A 33 18.37 -4.45 -12.93
CA ILE A 33 17.53 -4.21 -14.12
C ILE A 33 16.16 -4.86 -13.96
N LEU A 34 16.13 -6.13 -13.52
CA LEU A 34 14.87 -6.85 -13.26
C LEU A 34 14.05 -6.17 -12.17
N PHE A 35 14.69 -5.69 -11.11
CA PHE A 35 14.04 -4.94 -10.04
C PHE A 35 13.44 -3.63 -10.55
N CYS A 36 14.18 -2.87 -11.37
CA CYS A 36 13.65 -1.66 -12.02
C CYS A 36 12.45 -1.96 -12.90
N PHE A 37 12.49 -3.04 -13.68
CA PHE A 37 11.37 -3.44 -14.52
C PHE A 37 10.15 -3.89 -13.70
N ALA A 38 10.38 -4.59 -12.59
CA ALA A 38 9.32 -4.96 -11.64
C ALA A 38 8.69 -3.74 -10.98
N LEU A 39 9.49 -2.76 -10.54
CA LEU A 39 8.99 -1.49 -10.01
C LEU A 39 8.20 -0.71 -11.05
N PHE A 40 8.70 -0.62 -12.28
CA PHE A 40 8.00 0.04 -13.38
C PHE A 40 6.65 -0.62 -13.65
N SER A 41 6.61 -1.96 -13.75
CA SER A 41 5.37 -2.71 -13.91
C SER A 41 4.40 -2.51 -12.73
N PHE A 42 4.93 -2.43 -11.51
CA PHE A 42 4.14 -2.12 -10.32
C PHE A 42 3.51 -0.73 -10.39
N PHE A 43 4.26 0.31 -10.75
CA PHE A 43 3.74 1.66 -10.93
C PHE A 43 2.71 1.74 -12.07
N CYS A 44 2.91 1.03 -13.18
CA CYS A 44 1.90 0.94 -14.24
C CYS A 44 0.61 0.29 -13.76
N ALA A 45 0.69 -0.81 -12.99
CA ALA A 45 -0.47 -1.47 -12.42
C ALA A 45 -1.21 -0.55 -11.44
N MET A 46 -0.46 0.20 -10.62
CA MET A 46 -0.99 1.20 -9.70
C MET A 46 -1.75 2.32 -10.42
N ASN A 47 -1.17 2.88 -11.50
CA ASN A 47 -1.84 3.90 -12.30
C ASN A 47 -3.14 3.38 -12.92
N LEU A 48 -3.12 2.16 -13.46
CA LEU A 48 -4.33 1.51 -14.00
C LEU A 48 -5.41 1.31 -12.94
N ILE A 49 -5.02 0.93 -11.71
CA ILE A 49 -5.94 0.83 -10.58
C ILE A 49 -6.49 2.20 -10.19
N SER A 50 -5.67 3.25 -10.26
CA SER A 50 -6.08 4.65 -10.02
C SER A 50 -7.15 5.09 -11.01
N ASP A 51 -6.91 4.88 -12.31
CA ASP A 51 -7.87 5.19 -13.39
C ASP A 51 -9.19 4.41 -13.17
N LEU A 52 -9.09 3.13 -12.81
CA LEU A 52 -10.27 2.31 -12.51
C LEU A 52 -11.01 2.77 -11.25
N ALA A 53 -10.29 3.31 -10.27
CA ALA A 53 -10.86 3.87 -9.06
C ALA A 53 -11.58 5.21 -9.31
N GLU A 54 -11.10 6.01 -10.27
CA GLU A 54 -11.80 7.21 -10.75
C GLU A 54 -13.11 6.86 -11.46
N GLU A 55 -13.11 5.80 -12.28
CA GLU A 55 -14.32 5.34 -12.98
C GLU A 55 -15.34 4.70 -12.03
N PHE A 56 -14.88 3.91 -11.03
CA PHE A 56 -15.74 3.18 -10.09
C PHE A 56 -15.42 3.49 -8.61
N PRO A 57 -15.63 4.72 -8.13
CA PRO A 57 -15.21 5.14 -6.79
C PRO A 57 -15.91 4.36 -5.67
N THR A 58 -17.16 3.95 -5.88
CA THR A 58 -17.92 3.16 -4.89
C THR A 58 -17.37 1.75 -4.72
N ARG A 59 -16.88 1.14 -5.81
CA ARG A 59 -16.25 -0.19 -5.77
C ARG A 59 -14.85 -0.09 -5.16
N ALA A 60 -14.06 0.89 -5.56
CA ALA A 60 -12.73 1.14 -5.01
C ALA A 60 -12.77 1.33 -3.49
N GLY A 61 -13.68 2.18 -2.99
CA GLY A 61 -13.84 2.39 -1.55
C GLY A 61 -14.28 1.13 -0.79
N LYS A 62 -15.07 0.24 -1.42
CA LYS A 62 -15.46 -1.05 -0.81
C LYS A 62 -14.28 -2.02 -0.76
N VAL A 63 -13.52 -2.16 -1.86
CA VAL A 63 -12.33 -3.02 -1.92
C VAL A 63 -11.30 -2.58 -0.88
N LEU A 64 -11.02 -1.28 -0.81
CA LEU A 64 -10.05 -0.74 0.14
C LEU A 64 -10.50 -0.95 1.60
N ARG A 65 -11.81 -0.82 1.89
CA ARG A 65 -12.36 -1.15 3.21
C ARG A 65 -12.19 -2.63 3.55
N VAL A 66 -12.47 -3.53 2.61
CA VAL A 66 -12.30 -4.98 2.82
C VAL A 66 -10.82 -5.30 3.08
N LEU A 67 -9.91 -4.70 2.32
CA LEU A 67 -8.47 -4.87 2.47
C LEU A 67 -7.99 -4.42 3.86
N VAL A 68 -8.38 -3.23 4.30
CA VAL A 68 -8.03 -2.72 5.64
C VAL A 68 -8.57 -3.63 6.75
N VAL A 69 -9.82 -4.11 6.62
CA VAL A 69 -10.41 -5.04 7.59
C VAL A 69 -9.65 -6.38 7.61
N ALA A 70 -9.24 -6.89 6.44
CA ALA A 70 -8.47 -8.12 6.35
C ALA A 70 -7.07 -7.98 7.00
N VAL A 71 -6.37 -6.88 6.73
CA VAL A 71 -5.07 -6.56 7.35
C VAL A 71 -5.21 -6.41 8.86
N MET A 72 -6.23 -5.69 9.32
CA MET A 72 -6.53 -5.57 10.75
C MET A 72 -6.81 -6.94 11.39
N GLY A 73 -7.55 -7.83 10.71
CA GLY A 73 -7.78 -9.20 11.15
C GLY A 73 -6.49 -10.02 11.27
N ALA A 74 -5.57 -9.88 10.30
CA ALA A 74 -4.26 -10.53 10.34
C ALA A 74 -3.43 -10.04 11.55
N HIS A 75 -3.42 -8.73 11.83
CA HIS A 75 -2.72 -8.20 13.02
C HIS A 75 -3.33 -8.69 14.33
N VAL A 76 -4.65 -8.73 14.43
CA VAL A 76 -5.33 -9.30 15.61
C VAL A 76 -4.97 -10.78 15.77
N PHE A 77 -4.90 -11.53 14.68
CA PHE A 77 -4.49 -12.93 14.71
C PHE A 77 -3.04 -13.09 15.21
N ILE A 78 -2.10 -12.32 14.67
CA ILE A 78 -0.70 -12.31 15.13
C ILE A 78 -0.62 -11.92 16.62
N MET A 79 -1.39 -10.92 17.05
CA MET A 79 -1.41 -10.48 18.44
C MET A 79 -1.92 -11.58 19.40
N VAL A 80 -2.95 -12.33 18.99
CA VAL A 80 -3.53 -13.40 19.80
C VAL A 80 -2.64 -14.64 19.84
N VAL A 81 -2.06 -15.01 18.70
CA VAL A 81 -1.28 -16.26 18.54
C VAL A 81 0.16 -16.08 19.03
N ASP A 82 0.89 -15.09 18.51
CA ASP A 82 2.33 -14.99 18.76
C ASP A 82 2.65 -14.24 20.05
N ARG A 83 1.75 -13.38 20.55
CA ARG A 83 1.93 -12.49 21.73
C ARG A 83 3.24 -11.68 21.78
N MET A 84 4.11 -11.77 20.78
CA MET A 84 5.49 -11.29 20.86
C MET A 84 5.59 -9.78 20.83
N ASN A 85 4.70 -9.08 20.10
CA ASN A 85 4.80 -7.64 19.97
C ASN A 85 3.44 -6.91 20.03
N PHE A 86 2.97 -6.75 21.27
CA PHE A 86 1.76 -5.98 21.56
C PHE A 86 1.85 -4.54 21.08
N LEU A 87 3.01 -3.89 21.19
CA LEU A 87 3.16 -2.49 20.79
C LEU A 87 3.04 -2.32 19.27
N CYS A 88 3.76 -3.12 18.48
CA CYS A 88 3.65 -3.06 17.01
C CYS A 88 2.22 -3.38 16.55
N SER A 89 1.60 -4.42 17.12
CA SER A 89 0.23 -4.80 16.78
C SER A 89 -0.80 -3.74 17.17
N LEU A 90 -0.61 -3.08 18.32
CA LEU A 90 -1.47 -2.00 18.79
C LEU A 90 -1.36 -0.78 17.88
N VAL A 91 -0.14 -0.37 17.51
CA VAL A 91 0.09 0.73 16.56
C VAL A 91 -0.55 0.39 15.21
N SER A 92 -0.32 -0.82 14.68
CA SER A 92 -0.98 -1.29 13.46
C SER A 92 -2.50 -1.25 13.54
N CYS A 93 -3.08 -1.68 14.67
CA CYS A 93 -4.53 -1.64 14.86
C CYS A 93 -5.07 -0.20 14.90
N ILE A 94 -4.34 0.73 15.54
CA ILE A 94 -4.70 2.16 15.59
C ILE A 94 -4.62 2.77 14.19
N THR A 95 -3.52 2.52 13.46
CA THR A 95 -3.34 3.03 12.09
C THR A 95 -4.45 2.53 11.17
N ASN A 96 -4.78 1.23 11.22
CA ASN A 96 -5.89 0.66 10.45
C ASN A 96 -7.26 1.23 10.88
N GLY A 97 -7.46 1.51 12.17
CA GLY A 97 -8.66 2.20 12.67
C GLY A 97 -8.79 3.63 12.12
N LEU A 98 -7.69 4.38 12.09
CA LEU A 98 -7.63 5.71 11.47
C LEU A 98 -7.93 5.64 9.97
N TYR A 99 -7.42 4.62 9.28
CA TYR A 99 -7.73 4.37 7.88
C TYR A 99 -9.20 4.08 7.61
N LEU A 100 -9.86 3.25 8.42
CA LEU A 100 -11.30 3.03 8.30
C LEU A 100 -12.10 4.32 8.48
N ARG A 101 -11.62 5.23 9.34
CA ARG A 101 -12.25 6.54 9.54
C ARG A 101 -12.04 7.46 8.34
N ALA A 102 -10.85 7.45 7.75
CA ALA A 102 -10.55 8.17 6.51
C ALA A 102 -11.44 7.70 5.35
N LEU A 103 -11.57 6.38 5.20
CA LEU A 103 -12.38 5.76 4.15
C LEU A 103 -13.89 6.02 4.28
N ARG A 104 -14.38 6.45 5.44
CA ARG A 104 -15.78 6.90 5.57
C ARG A 104 -16.07 8.20 4.80
N HIS A 105 -15.05 9.02 4.57
CA HIS A 105 -15.17 10.30 3.86
C HIS A 105 -14.71 10.19 2.39
N PHE A 106 -14.43 8.98 1.92
CA PHE A 106 -14.03 8.72 0.55
C PHE A 106 -15.06 9.30 -0.44
N PRO A 107 -14.62 9.92 -1.56
CA PRO A 107 -13.23 10.05 -2.06
C PRO A 107 -12.47 11.30 -1.60
N LEU A 108 -13.01 12.10 -0.67
CA LEU A 108 -12.41 13.38 -0.30
C LEU A 108 -11.42 13.20 0.86
N LEU A 109 -10.18 12.86 0.53
CA LEU A 109 -9.03 12.95 1.44
C LEU A 109 -8.19 14.18 1.08
N PRO A 110 -8.58 15.38 1.52
CA PRO A 110 -7.78 16.57 1.27
C PRO A 110 -6.40 16.43 1.94
N LEU A 111 -5.35 16.47 1.13
CA LEU A 111 -3.94 16.47 1.57
C LEU A 111 -3.62 17.57 2.58
N LEU A 112 -4.34 18.70 2.52
CA LEU A 112 -4.12 19.84 3.40
C LEU A 112 -4.68 19.68 4.81
N GLN A 113 -5.47 18.64 5.10
CA GLN A 113 -5.98 18.45 6.45
C GLN A 113 -4.90 17.89 7.39
N PRO A 114 -4.77 18.42 8.63
CA PRO A 114 -3.80 17.92 9.60
C PRO A 114 -4.03 16.44 9.92
N PHE A 115 -5.26 15.95 9.75
CA PHE A 115 -5.60 14.54 9.89
C PHE A 115 -4.87 13.65 8.86
N THR A 116 -4.71 14.12 7.62
CA THR A 116 -3.99 13.38 6.57
C THR A 116 -2.51 13.23 6.92
N TRP A 117 -1.89 14.31 7.41
CA TRP A 117 -0.51 14.28 7.91
C TRP A 117 -0.35 13.37 9.13
N PHE A 118 -1.30 13.44 10.06
CA PHE A 118 -1.30 12.56 11.23
C PHE A 118 -1.39 11.09 10.83
N MET A 119 -2.25 10.75 9.87
CA MET A 119 -2.28 9.40 9.32
C MET A 119 -0.95 9.03 8.65
N GLY A 120 -0.40 9.90 7.80
CA GLY A 120 0.91 9.66 7.17
C GLY A 120 2.01 9.38 8.19
N PHE A 121 2.03 10.11 9.31
CA PHE A 121 2.97 9.86 10.40
C PHE A 121 2.79 8.48 11.04
N PHE A 122 1.54 8.08 11.37
CA PHE A 122 1.26 6.78 11.96
C PHE A 122 1.66 5.61 11.05
N VAL A 123 1.53 5.81 9.74
CA VAL A 123 1.91 4.84 8.71
C VAL A 123 3.42 4.66 8.62
N LEU A 124 4.16 5.77 8.65
CA LEU A 124 5.60 5.73 8.69
C LEU A 124 6.08 5.08 9.99
N LEU A 125 5.46 5.42 11.12
CA LEU A 125 5.78 4.83 12.41
C LEU A 125 5.55 3.31 12.42
N GLU A 126 4.39 2.86 11.93
CA GLU A 126 4.08 1.44 11.76
C GLU A 126 5.13 0.75 10.88
N SER A 127 5.45 1.34 9.73
CA SER A 127 6.42 0.78 8.78
C SER A 127 7.81 0.64 9.40
N VAL A 128 8.29 1.67 10.10
CA VAL A 128 9.59 1.67 10.77
C VAL A 128 9.63 0.65 11.90
N LEU A 129 8.56 0.52 12.69
CA LEU A 129 8.46 -0.47 13.77
C LEU A 129 8.53 -1.91 13.24
N TRP A 130 7.83 -2.20 12.14
CA TRP A 130 7.88 -3.53 11.53
C TRP A 130 9.24 -3.82 10.87
N LEU A 131 9.84 -2.85 10.19
CA LEU A 131 11.18 -3.00 9.64
C LEU A 131 12.22 -3.23 10.75
N HIS A 132 12.14 -2.45 11.83
CA HIS A 132 13.01 -2.65 12.99
C HIS A 132 12.80 -4.01 13.61
N LEU A 133 11.55 -4.46 13.77
CA LEU A 133 11.23 -5.76 14.32
C LEU A 133 11.83 -6.87 13.45
N LEU A 134 11.58 -6.87 12.14
CA LEU A 134 12.08 -7.89 11.23
C LEU A 134 13.61 -7.93 11.16
N VAL A 135 14.27 -6.77 11.24
CA VAL A 135 15.75 -6.71 11.30
C VAL A 135 16.28 -7.19 12.65
N SER A 136 15.59 -6.91 13.76
CA SER A 136 16.01 -7.37 15.09
C SER A 136 15.76 -8.86 15.32
N LEU A 137 14.84 -9.45 14.56
CA LEU A 137 14.53 -10.86 14.59
C LEU A 137 15.49 -11.58 13.63
N ASP A 138 16.75 -11.77 14.04
CA ASP A 138 17.70 -12.63 13.29
C ASP A 138 17.20 -14.08 13.22
N ALA A 139 16.46 -14.51 14.27
CA ALA A 139 16.12 -15.90 14.58
C ALA A 139 14.99 -16.58 13.78
N PRO A 140 13.92 -15.92 13.28
CA PRO A 140 12.84 -16.62 12.57
C PRO A 140 13.16 -16.91 11.10
N SER A 141 14.34 -16.48 10.60
CA SER A 141 14.77 -16.70 9.22
C SER A 141 14.78 -18.19 8.82
N GLU A 142 15.15 -19.08 9.75
CA GLU A 142 15.22 -20.53 9.52
C GLU A 142 13.83 -21.20 9.50
N VAL A 143 12.87 -20.72 10.30
CA VAL A 143 11.55 -21.37 10.47
C VAL A 143 10.50 -20.80 9.52
N VAL A 144 10.47 -19.47 9.36
CA VAL A 144 9.44 -18.77 8.57
C VAL A 144 9.89 -18.55 7.13
N GLY A 145 11.20 -18.41 6.88
CA GLY A 145 11.77 -18.16 5.56
C GLY A 145 11.56 -16.71 5.07
N TYR A 146 12.58 -16.16 4.42
CA TYR A 146 12.58 -14.77 3.91
C TYR A 146 11.42 -14.47 2.96
N GLY A 147 10.96 -15.47 2.19
CA GLY A 147 9.83 -15.31 1.27
C GLY A 147 8.53 -14.93 1.99
N ASN A 148 8.20 -15.58 3.10
CA ASN A 148 6.98 -15.29 3.86
C ASN A 148 7.04 -13.91 4.52
N MET A 149 8.21 -13.52 5.05
CA MET A 149 8.43 -12.18 5.59
C MET A 149 8.28 -11.10 4.51
N PHE A 150 8.79 -11.35 3.30
CA PHE A 150 8.67 -10.42 2.18
C PHE A 150 7.21 -10.25 1.73
N VAL A 151 6.46 -11.35 1.61
CA VAL A 151 5.02 -11.30 1.29
C VAL A 151 4.23 -10.58 2.37
N PHE A 152 4.55 -10.82 3.65
CA PHE A 152 3.94 -10.10 4.77
C PHE A 152 4.23 -8.60 4.65
N MET A 153 5.47 -8.20 4.34
CA MET A 153 5.81 -6.79 4.16
C MET A 153 5.07 -6.15 2.98
N ILE A 154 4.97 -6.84 1.84
CA ILE A 154 4.17 -6.36 0.70
C ILE A 154 2.71 -6.18 1.12
N MET A 155 2.14 -7.15 1.84
CA MET A 155 0.75 -7.08 2.31
C MET A 155 0.53 -5.90 3.25
N LEU A 156 1.47 -5.62 4.17
CA LEU A 156 1.43 -4.42 5.01
C LEU A 156 1.46 -3.14 4.18
N TRP A 157 2.26 -3.13 3.12
CA TRP A 157 2.40 -1.98 2.23
C TRP A 157 1.20 -1.75 1.31
N LEU A 158 0.32 -2.73 1.11
CA LEU A 158 -0.88 -2.55 0.28
C LEU A 158 -1.80 -1.44 0.82
N VAL A 159 -1.86 -1.25 2.15
CA VAL A 159 -2.76 -0.26 2.75
C VAL A 159 -2.26 1.17 2.56
N PRO A 160 -1.00 1.53 2.90
CA PRO A 160 -0.43 2.83 2.57
C PRO A 160 -0.55 3.17 1.09
N THR A 161 -0.23 2.18 0.25
CA THR A 161 -0.24 2.28 -1.20
C THR A 161 -1.65 2.56 -1.74
N GLY A 162 -2.67 1.87 -1.20
CA GLY A 162 -4.08 2.12 -1.54
C GLY A 162 -4.58 3.51 -1.13
N LEU A 163 -4.00 4.14 -0.10
CA LEU A 163 -4.35 5.50 0.29
C LEU A 163 -3.70 6.56 -0.58
N ILE A 164 -2.46 6.34 -1.02
CA ILE A 164 -1.81 7.20 -2.01
C ILE A 164 -2.67 7.23 -3.28
N LEU A 165 -3.10 6.05 -3.76
CA LEU A 165 -4.07 5.96 -4.86
C LEU A 165 -5.39 6.69 -4.56
N SER A 166 -5.92 6.54 -3.35
CA SER A 166 -7.15 7.25 -2.95
C SER A 166 -7.00 8.77 -2.99
N VAL A 167 -5.80 9.30 -2.73
CA VAL A 167 -5.53 10.73 -2.79
C VAL A 167 -5.43 11.21 -4.23
N GLU A 168 -4.83 10.42 -5.12
CA GLU A 168 -4.76 10.71 -6.55
C GLU A 168 -6.14 10.78 -7.21
N VAL A 169 -7.09 9.96 -6.78
CA VAL A 169 -8.50 10.01 -7.21
C VAL A 169 -9.24 11.26 -6.69
N GLY A 170 -8.63 12.00 -5.74
CA GLY A 170 -9.15 13.28 -5.30
C GLY A 170 -9.37 14.20 -6.50
N PRO A 171 -10.46 14.99 -6.54
CA PRO A 171 -10.89 15.68 -7.75
C PRO A 171 -9.78 16.55 -8.33
N CYS A 172 -9.15 16.03 -9.37
CA CYS A 172 -8.13 16.72 -10.15
C CYS A 172 -8.78 17.94 -10.80
N GLY A 173 -8.60 19.11 -10.18
CA GLY A 173 -8.32 20.39 -10.84
C GLY A 173 -9.35 21.03 -11.78
N ILE A 174 -10.45 20.39 -12.19
CA ILE A 174 -11.49 21.08 -12.97
C ILE A 174 -12.20 22.12 -12.09
N SER A 175 -12.20 21.94 -10.77
CA SER A 175 -12.72 22.96 -9.85
C SER A 175 -11.77 24.15 -9.70
N ASP A 176 -10.45 24.00 -9.75
CA ASP A 176 -9.54 25.14 -9.56
C ASP A 176 -9.51 26.05 -10.79
N GLY A 177 -9.56 25.47 -11.99
CA GLY A 177 -9.73 26.25 -13.23
C GLY A 177 -11.06 27.00 -13.28
N LEU A 178 -12.15 26.41 -12.75
CA LEU A 178 -13.48 27.05 -12.78
C LEU A 178 -13.72 27.99 -11.58
N GLN A 179 -13.09 27.75 -10.43
CA GLN A 179 -13.19 28.64 -9.26
C GLN A 179 -12.35 29.91 -9.44
N MET A 180 -11.24 29.87 -10.17
CA MET A 180 -10.55 31.11 -10.56
C MET A 180 -11.41 32.01 -11.45
N LEU A 181 -12.40 31.45 -12.16
CA LEU A 181 -13.34 32.20 -13.00
C LEU A 181 -14.63 32.62 -12.29
N ARG A 182 -14.84 32.30 -11.00
CA ARG A 182 -16.06 32.70 -10.29
C ARG A 182 -15.75 33.64 -9.13
N PRO A 183 -16.14 34.94 -9.22
CA PRO A 183 -15.91 35.89 -8.15
C PRO A 183 -16.68 35.50 -6.87
N PRO A 184 -16.19 35.93 -5.70
CA PRO A 184 -16.59 35.38 -4.41
C PRO A 184 -17.99 35.88 -4.03
N GLN A 185 -19.02 35.08 -4.32
CA GLN A 185 -20.31 35.22 -3.66
C GLN A 185 -20.40 34.22 -2.52
N GLY A 186 -20.29 34.78 -1.32
CA GLY A 186 -20.42 34.05 -0.08
C GLY A 186 -21.81 33.46 0.13
N THR A 187 -21.82 32.63 1.16
CA THR A 187 -22.97 32.23 2.00
C THR A 187 -23.98 31.22 1.45
N LYS A 188 -23.96 30.06 2.13
CA LYS A 188 -25.00 29.04 2.34
C LYS A 188 -25.23 28.02 1.22
N LEU A 189 -24.51 26.89 1.31
CA LEU A 189 -24.86 25.62 0.69
C LEU A 189 -25.24 24.60 1.78
N PRO A 190 -26.52 24.24 1.87
CA PRO A 190 -26.84 22.82 2.09
C PRO A 190 -27.91 22.31 1.11
N ALA A 191 -27.70 21.09 0.63
CA ALA A 191 -28.70 20.16 0.11
C ALA A 191 -29.32 20.33 -1.32
N ASP A 192 -28.60 20.86 -2.31
CA ASP A 192 -29.04 20.78 -3.73
C ASP A 192 -28.06 20.09 -4.70
N GLN A 193 -26.93 19.56 -4.22
CA GLN A 193 -26.01 18.83 -5.10
C GLN A 193 -26.56 17.46 -5.57
N SER A 194 -27.54 16.89 -4.88
CA SER A 194 -28.19 15.63 -5.31
C SER A 194 -29.06 15.84 -6.56
N GLY A 195 -29.77 16.96 -6.65
CA GLY A 195 -30.65 17.28 -7.80
C GLY A 195 -29.87 17.49 -9.09
N LYS A 196 -28.74 18.20 -9.04
CA LYS A 196 -27.93 18.51 -10.22
C LYS A 196 -27.31 17.26 -10.86
N ARG A 197 -26.92 16.26 -10.06
CA ARG A 197 -26.40 14.98 -10.59
C ARG A 197 -27.49 14.21 -11.35
N ALA A 198 -28.73 14.21 -10.86
CA ALA A 198 -29.85 13.57 -11.57
C ALA A 198 -30.14 14.24 -12.91
N THR A 199 -30.07 15.58 -12.98
CA THR A 199 -30.28 16.32 -14.23
C THR A 199 -29.17 16.05 -15.26
N ILE A 200 -27.90 16.07 -14.85
CA ILE A 200 -26.76 15.85 -15.78
C ILE A 200 -26.78 14.43 -16.36
N VAL A 201 -27.08 13.42 -15.53
CA VAL A 201 -27.20 12.02 -15.99
C VAL A 201 -28.34 11.87 -17.00
N SER A 202 -29.46 12.57 -16.79
CA SER A 202 -30.57 12.55 -17.75
C SER A 202 -30.23 13.23 -19.08
N SER A 203 -29.44 14.30 -19.06
CA SER A 203 -28.98 15.00 -20.26
C SER A 203 -27.98 14.17 -21.07
N LEU A 204 -27.03 13.49 -20.40
CA LEU A 204 -26.06 12.61 -21.07
C LEU A 204 -26.73 11.37 -21.67
N ARG A 205 -27.71 10.79 -20.97
CA ARG A 205 -28.48 9.65 -21.50
C ARG A 205 -29.25 10.02 -22.78
N LYS A 206 -29.81 11.23 -22.86
CA LYS A 206 -30.49 11.69 -24.08
C LYS A 206 -29.53 11.86 -25.26
N TYR A 207 -28.30 12.32 -25.02
CA TYR A 207 -27.33 12.53 -26.10
C TYR A 207 -26.82 11.21 -26.70
N PHE A 208 -26.58 10.19 -25.87
CA PHE A 208 -26.11 8.89 -26.35
C PHE A 208 -27.21 8.06 -27.02
N PHE A 209 -28.46 8.15 -26.56
CA PHE A 209 -29.56 7.37 -27.15
C PHE A 209 -30.25 8.04 -28.34
N SER A 210 -29.96 9.31 -28.65
CA SER A 210 -30.55 10.01 -29.82
C SER A 210 -29.82 9.73 -31.13
N LYS A 211 -28.75 8.94 -31.14
CA LYS A 211 -27.99 8.61 -32.37
C LYS A 211 -28.00 7.11 -32.72
N SER A 212 -28.94 6.35 -32.15
CA SER A 212 -29.38 5.08 -32.73
C SER A 212 -30.63 5.31 -33.55
#